data_AF-A0A2S5KSY1-F1
#
_entry.id   AF-A0A2S5KSY1-F1
#
_cell.length_a   1.000
_cell.length_b   1.000
_cell.length_c   1.000
_cell.angle_alpha   90.00
_cell.angle_beta   90.00
_cell.angle_gamma   90.00
#
_symmetry.space_group_name_H-M   'P 1'
#
loop_
_entity.id
_entity.type
_entity.pdbx_description
1 polymer ?
#
loop_
_entity_poly.entity_id
_entity_poly.type
_entity_poly.pdbx_seq_one_letter_code
_entity_poly.pdbx_strand_id
1 'polypeptide(L)'
;MINSKLFENLQQQLSQGLSSLPLPHEEIQKMVRQTLQSTFAKLDLVTREEFDVQVEVLQRTRARLEALEVRLAALEQGNSGSAGEDNEGEGFVKVNPQADE
;
A
#
# COMPACT_ATOMS: atom_id res chain seq x y z
N MET A 1 -3.77 -13.48 1.79
CA MET A 1 -3.44 -14.86 2.17
C MET A 1 -4.58 -15.74 1.68
N ILE A 2 -4.28 -16.77 0.89
CA ILE A 2 -5.31 -17.72 0.45
C ILE A 2 -5.89 -18.36 1.71
N ASN A 3 -7.21 -18.32 1.87
CA ASN A 3 -7.89 -18.68 3.11
C ASN A 3 -7.82 -20.22 3.29
N SER A 4 -7.05 -20.73 4.26
CA SER A 4 -6.86 -22.18 4.52
C SER A 4 -8.19 -22.93 4.64
N LYS A 5 -9.18 -22.26 5.26
CA LYS A 5 -10.55 -22.77 5.41
C LYS A 5 -11.23 -23.09 4.07
N LEU A 6 -10.93 -22.36 3.00
CA LEU A 6 -11.49 -22.64 1.68
C LEU A 6 -10.88 -23.89 1.06
N PHE A 7 -9.58 -24.12 1.27
CA PHE A 7 -8.89 -25.34 0.81
C PHE A 7 -9.36 -26.58 1.58
N GLU A 8 -9.57 -26.45 2.90
CA GLU A 8 -10.14 -27.51 3.74
C GLU A 8 -11.57 -27.86 3.32
N ASN A 9 -12.42 -26.86 3.04
CA ASN A 9 -13.79 -27.09 2.54
C ASN A 9 -13.80 -27.73 1.15
N LEU A 10 -12.91 -27.28 0.24
CA LEU A 10 -12.73 -27.89 -1.08
C LEU A 10 -12.32 -29.37 -0.94
N GLN A 11 -11.34 -29.66 -0.08
CA GLN A 11 -10.86 -31.01 0.20
C GLN A 11 -11.98 -31.89 0.80
N GLN A 12 -12.79 -31.36 1.71
CA GLN A 12 -13.93 -32.09 2.27
C GLN A 12 -14.99 -32.39 1.21
N GLN A 13 -15.36 -31.42 0.37
CA GLN A 13 -16.34 -31.63 -0.71
C GLN A 13 -15.84 -32.61 -1.78
N LEU A 14 -14.56 -32.53 -2.16
CA LEU A 14 -13.94 -33.49 -3.09
C LEU A 14 -13.85 -34.89 -2.49
N SER A 15 -13.40 -35.02 -1.23
CA SER A 15 -13.27 -36.33 -0.59
C SER A 15 -14.62 -37.00 -0.35
N GLN A 16 -15.67 -36.25 0.03
CA GLN A 16 -17.04 -36.78 0.13
C GLN A 16 -17.60 -37.21 -1.23
N GLY A 17 -17.35 -36.42 -2.27
CA GLY A 17 -17.79 -36.74 -3.63
C GLY A 17 -17.07 -37.94 -4.27
N LEU A 18 -15.79 -38.14 -3.96
CA LEU A 18 -14.98 -39.27 -4.45
C LEU A 18 -15.20 -40.56 -3.64
N SER A 19 -15.51 -40.45 -2.35
CA SER A 19 -15.62 -41.62 -1.46
C SER A 19 -17.01 -42.25 -1.43
N SER A 20 -18.04 -41.57 -1.94
CA SER A 20 -19.44 -41.98 -1.73
C SER A 20 -20.09 -42.74 -2.87
N LEU A 21 -19.51 -42.83 -4.07
CA LEU A 21 -20.23 -43.44 -5.19
C LEU A 21 -19.34 -44.15 -6.24
N PRO A 22 -19.72 -45.34 -6.72
CA PRO A 22 -19.20 -45.91 -7.97
C PRO A 22 -19.80 -45.16 -9.18
N LEU A 23 -19.54 -43.86 -9.29
CA LEU A 23 -20.03 -43.03 -10.40
C LEU A 23 -19.16 -43.21 -11.65
N PRO A 24 -19.74 -43.06 -12.86
CA PRO A 24 -18.98 -42.92 -14.10
C PRO A 24 -17.97 -41.77 -14.02
N HIS A 25 -16.81 -41.94 -14.65
CA HIS A 25 -15.74 -40.93 -14.66
C HIS A 25 -16.22 -39.53 -15.11
N GLU A 26 -17.17 -39.49 -16.05
CA GLU A 26 -17.76 -38.26 -16.58
C GLU A 26 -18.52 -37.45 -15.51
N GLU A 27 -19.22 -38.14 -14.62
CA GLU A 27 -20.04 -37.50 -13.58
C GLU A 27 -19.17 -36.94 -12.44
N ILE A 28 -18.07 -37.64 -12.12
CA ILE A 28 -17.02 -37.15 -11.23
C ILE A 28 -16.37 -35.89 -11.84
N GLN A 29 -16.03 -35.91 -13.12
CA GLN A 29 -15.42 -34.77 -13.81
C GLN A 29 -16.33 -33.54 -13.79
N LYS A 30 -17.64 -33.74 -13.99
CA LYS A 30 -18.65 -32.67 -13.93
C LYS A 30 -18.75 -32.06 -12.54
N MET A 31 -18.81 -32.90 -11.50
CA MET A 31 -18.88 -32.43 -10.11
C MET A 31 -17.62 -31.68 -9.70
N VAL A 32 -16.42 -32.17 -10.05
CA VAL A 32 -15.15 -31.48 -9.78
C VAL A 32 -15.11 -30.11 -10.49
N ARG A 33 -15.52 -30.03 -11.75
CA ARG A 33 -15.58 -28.76 -12.49
C ARG A 33 -16.53 -27.76 -11.83
N GLN A 34 -17.72 -28.21 -11.41
CA GLN A 34 -18.71 -27.36 -10.77
C GLN A 34 -18.23 -26.84 -9.40
N THR A 35 -17.60 -27.70 -8.60
CA THR A 35 -17.00 -27.32 -7.32
C THR A 35 -15.87 -26.31 -7.53
N LEU A 36 -14.97 -26.54 -8.48
CA LEU A 36 -13.89 -25.60 -8.80
C LEU A 36 -14.42 -24.24 -9.25
N GLN A 37 -15.40 -24.22 -10.15
CA GLN A 37 -16.06 -22.98 -10.59
C GLN A 37 -16.73 -22.24 -9.43
N SER A 38 -17.43 -22.94 -8.54
CA SER A 38 -18.03 -22.34 -7.35
C SER A 38 -16.98 -21.80 -6.38
N THR A 39 -15.84 -22.49 -6.21
CA THR A 39 -14.76 -22.00 -5.36
C THR A 39 -14.03 -20.80 -5.96
N PHE A 40 -13.78 -20.78 -7.27
CA PHE A 40 -13.20 -19.62 -7.95
C PHE A 40 -14.13 -18.41 -7.90
N ALA A 41 -15.45 -18.60 -8.02
CA ALA A 41 -16.42 -17.52 -7.87
C ALA A 41 -16.52 -16.96 -6.43
N LYS A 42 -16.14 -17.76 -5.42
CA LYS A 42 -16.11 -17.36 -4.01
C LYS A 42 -14.77 -16.75 -3.59
N LEU A 43 -13.74 -16.88 -4.43
CA LEU A 43 -12.51 -16.13 -4.25
C LEU A 43 -12.76 -14.75 -4.87
N ASP A 44 -12.42 -13.68 -4.16
CA ASP A 44 -12.39 -12.32 -4.72
C ASP A 44 -11.25 -12.23 -5.75
N LEU A 45 -11.41 -12.95 -6.86
CA LEU A 45 -10.44 -13.05 -7.93
C LEU A 45 -10.42 -11.72 -8.66
N VAL A 46 -9.43 -10.90 -8.33
CA VAL A 46 -9.08 -9.74 -9.14
C VAL A 46 -8.45 -10.27 -10.42
N THR A 47 -8.96 -9.84 -11.58
CA THR A 47 -8.35 -10.25 -12.85
C THR A 47 -6.93 -9.72 -12.92
N ARG A 48 -6.08 -10.35 -13.75
CA ARG A 48 -4.72 -9.86 -13.93
C ARG A 48 -4.71 -8.41 -14.42
N GLU A 49 -5.65 -8.06 -15.29
CA GLU A 49 -5.83 -6.71 -15.83
C GLU A 49 -6.20 -5.70 -14.74
N GLU A 50 -7.14 -6.04 -13.86
CA GLU A 50 -7.54 -5.19 -12.73
C GLU A 50 -6.39 -4.99 -11.73
N PHE A 51 -5.56 -6.03 -11.52
CA PHE A 51 -4.37 -5.91 -10.70
C PHE A 51 -3.35 -4.96 -11.33
N ASP A 52 -3.09 -5.09 -12.63
CA ASP A 52 -2.14 -4.26 -13.35
C ASP A 52 -2.59 -2.77 -13.34
N VAL A 53 -3.90 -2.50 -13.45
CA VAL A 53 -4.47 -1.15 -13.29
C VAL A 53 -4.21 -0.59 -11.88
N GLN A 54 -4.39 -1.40 -10.82
CA GLN A 54 -4.10 -0.95 -9.46
C GLN A 54 -2.62 -0.64 -9.24
N VAL A 55 -1.72 -1.42 -9.86
CA VAL A 55 -0.27 -1.15 -9.85
C VAL A 55 0.04 0.18 -10.52
N GLU A 56 -0.57 0.48 -11.66
CA GLU A 56 -0.40 1.76 -12.35
C GLU A 56 -0.88 2.95 -11.50
N VAL A 57 -2.05 2.81 -10.86
CA VAL A 57 -2.57 3.83 -9.95
C VAL A 57 -1.59 4.08 -8.79
N LEU A 58 -1.03 3.01 -8.20
CA LEU A 58 -0.02 3.12 -7.15
C LEU A 58 1.28 3.78 -7.60
N GLN A 59 1.74 3.50 -8.83
CA GLN A 59 2.92 4.17 -9.39
C GLN A 59 2.67 5.67 -9.54
N ARG A 60 1.48 6.04 -10.05
CA ARG A 60 1.10 7.45 -10.21
C ARG A 60 0.96 8.18 -8.87
N THR A 61 0.43 7.52 -7.84
CA THR A 61 0.34 8.14 -6.50
C THR A 61 1.71 8.34 -5.89
N ARG A 62 2.65 7.39 -6.02
CA ARG A 62 4.04 7.57 -5.58
C ARG A 62 4.72 8.76 -6.26
N ALA A 63 4.61 8.86 -7.59
CA ALA A 63 5.19 9.99 -8.32
C ALA A 63 4.61 11.35 -7.87
N ARG A 64 3.30 11.40 -7.58
CA ARG A 64 2.66 12.61 -7.04
C ARG A 64 3.12 12.92 -5.62
N LEU A 65 3.33 11.89 -4.79
CA LEU A 65 3.80 12.02 -3.42
C LEU A 65 5.22 12.61 -3.40
N GLU A 66 6.13 12.05 -4.19
CA GLU A 66 7.50 12.57 -4.35
C GLU A 66 7.50 14.04 -4.81
N ALA A 67 6.66 14.39 -5.79
CA ALA A 67 6.55 15.78 -6.25
C ALA A 67 6.04 16.73 -5.16
N LEU A 68 5.13 16.26 -4.29
CA LEU A 68 4.64 17.05 -3.16
C LEU A 68 5.70 17.17 -2.06
N GLU A 69 6.47 16.12 -1.77
CA GLU A 69 7.59 16.15 -0.83
C GLU A 69 8.65 17.17 -1.25
N VAL A 70 8.99 17.21 -2.55
CA VAL A 70 9.92 18.22 -3.09
C VAL A 70 9.38 19.64 -2.91
N ARG A 71 8.08 19.85 -3.18
CA ARG A 71 7.44 21.16 -2.99
C ARG A 71 7.42 21.56 -1.52
N LEU A 72 7.13 20.62 -0.62
CA LEU A 72 7.13 20.86 0.81
C LEU A 72 8.53 21.26 1.29
N ALA A 73 9.56 20.51 0.90
CA ALA A 73 10.95 20.82 1.25
C ALA A 73 11.37 22.21 0.75
N ALA A 74 10.97 22.61 -0.46
CA ALA A 74 11.24 23.94 -0.99
C ALA A 74 10.53 25.05 -0.20
N LEU A 75 9.29 24.81 0.25
CA LEU A 75 8.53 25.76 1.06
C LEU A 75 9.06 25.87 2.49
N GLU A 76 9.47 24.75 3.10
CA GLU A 76 10.11 24.74 4.43
C GLU A 76 11.46 25.48 4.43
N GLN A 77 12.23 25.36 3.35
CA GLN A 77 13.47 26.13 3.17
C GLN A 77 13.21 27.62 2.93
N GLY A 78 12.19 27.97 2.12
CA GLY A 78 11.80 29.36 1.88
C GLY A 78 11.24 30.07 3.12
N ASN A 79 10.52 29.34 3.99
CA ASN A 79 9.96 29.90 5.22
C ASN A 79 11.01 30.07 6.33
N SER A 80 12.11 29.32 6.28
CA SER A 80 13.24 29.45 7.22
C SER A 80 14.11 30.69 6.91
N GLY A 81 14.04 31.23 5.69
CA GLY A 81 14.79 32.42 5.26
C GLY A 81 14.07 33.76 5.46
N SER A 82 12.81 33.76 5.91
CA SER A 82 11.98 34.98 6.04
C SER A 82 11.74 35.43 7.49
N ALA A 83 12.33 34.76 8.48
CA ALA A 83 12.07 35.02 9.90
C ALA A 83 13.31 35.47 10.72
N GLY A 84 14.39 35.92 10.06
CA GLY A 84 15.69 36.14 10.72
C GLY A 84 16.46 37.43 10.37
N GLU A 85 15.91 38.36 9.60
CA GLU A 85 16.60 39.62 9.26
C GLU A 85 15.70 40.80 9.62
N ASP A 86 15.54 41.11 10.92
CA ASP A 86 14.94 42.39 11.35
C ASP A 86 15.29 42.78 12.81
N ASN A 87 16.40 42.27 13.38
CA ASN A 87 16.79 42.75 14.71
C ASN A 87 18.29 42.64 15.03
N GLU A 88 19.12 43.51 14.47
CA GLU A 88 20.39 43.92 15.10
C GLU A 88 20.57 45.44 14.95
N GLY A 89 19.79 46.20 15.74
CA GLY A 89 19.88 47.65 15.86
C GLY A 89 19.75 48.16 17.29
N GLU A 90 19.86 47.29 18.32
CA GLU A 90 19.90 47.72 19.71
C GLU A 90 21.35 47.84 20.19
N GLY A 91 21.69 49.07 20.56
CA GLY A 91 23.04 49.51 20.88
C GLY A 91 23.60 48.81 22.11
N PHE A 92 24.66 48.04 21.89
CA PHE A 92 25.61 47.73 22.94
C PHE A 92 26.67 48.83 22.97
N VAL A 93 26.49 49.82 23.85
CA VAL A 93 27.55 50.78 24.22
C VAL A 93 28.70 49.98 24.79
N LYS A 94 29.76 49.78 24.01
CA LYS A 94 31.05 49.31 24.52
C LYS A 94 31.63 50.41 25.40
N VAL A 95 31.43 50.29 26.71
CA VAL A 95 32.17 51.07 27.70
C VAL A 95 33.62 50.63 27.61
N ASN A 96 34.46 51.53 27.10
CA ASN A 96 35.91 51.36 27.03
C ASN A 96 36.52 51.62 28.42
N PRO A 97 37.18 50.66 29.09
CA PRO A 97 37.85 50.92 30.35
C PRO A 97 39.36 51.01 30.11
N GLN A 98 39.83 52.17 29.61
CA GLN A 98 41.24 52.56 29.66
C GLN A 98 41.35 54.07 29.84
N ALA A 99 41.58 54.48 31.08
CA ALA A 99 42.09 55.75 31.63
C ALA A 99 41.77 55.66 33.14
N ASP A 100 42.65 55.80 34.14
CA ASP A 100 44.04 56.20 34.27
C ASP A 100 44.53 55.64 35.63
N GLU A 101 45.87 55.58 35.79
CA GLU A 101 46.68 55.27 37.00
C GLU A 101 46.82 53.81 37.49
#